data_AF-A0A2D6XAK0-F1
#
_entry.id   AF-A0A2D6XAK0-F1
#
_cell.length_a   1.000
_cell.length_b   1.000
_cell.length_c   1.000
_cell.angle_alpha   90.00
_cell.angle_beta   90.00
_cell.angle_gamma   90.00
#
_symmetry.space_group_name_H-M   'P 1'
#
loop_
_entity.id
_entity.type
_entity.pdbx_description
1 polymer ?
#
loop_
_entity_poly.entity_id
_entity_poly.type
_entity_poly.pdbx_seq_one_letter_code
_entity_poly.pdbx_strand_id
1 'polypeptide(L)' 'MPERGEVVCWNEPLVKTQRVRLLDVFLIGPLMVYGAAKMPRGPAAAVLAFFGVSTVLYNARNYLLVEEWEEQ' A
#
# COMPACT_ATOMS: atom_id res chain seq x y z
N MET A 1 0.42 -30.28 -35.73
CA MET A 1 -0.71 -29.84 -34.87
C MET A 1 -0.10 -29.43 -33.53
N PRO A 2 -0.05 -28.13 -33.17
CA PRO A 2 0.45 -27.72 -31.86
C PRO A 2 -0.67 -27.81 -30.81
N GLU A 3 -0.33 -28.39 -29.67
CA GLU A 3 -1.23 -28.60 -28.53
C GLU A 3 -1.49 -27.30 -27.76
N ARG A 4 -2.73 -27.21 -27.26
CA ARG A 4 -3.38 -26.17 -26.44
C ARG A 4 -2.43 -25.28 -25.62
N GLY A 5 -2.60 -23.97 -25.81
CA GLY A 5 -2.05 -22.94 -24.94
C GLY A 5 -2.46 -23.15 -23.48
N GLU A 6 -1.45 -23.22 -22.62
CA GLU A 6 -1.61 -23.19 -21.18
C GLU A 6 -2.18 -21.82 -20.76
N VAL A 7 -3.42 -21.82 -20.29
CA VAL A 7 -3.99 -20.65 -19.62
C VAL A 7 -3.37 -20.61 -18.24
N VAL A 8 -2.30 -19.84 -18.07
CA VAL A 8 -1.71 -19.56 -16.76
C VAL A 8 -2.69 -18.69 -15.98
N CYS A 9 -3.55 -19.32 -15.18
CA CYS A 9 -4.40 -18.64 -14.22
C CYS A 9 -3.51 -18.08 -13.10
N TRP A 10 -3.04 -16.84 -13.24
CA TRP A 10 -2.45 -16.10 -12.12
C TRP A 10 -3.57 -15.78 -11.11
N ASN A 11 -3.87 -16.74 -10.24
CA ASN A 11 -4.74 -16.54 -9.08
C ASN A 11 -3.92 -16.54 -7.79
N GLU A 12 -2.67 -16.10 -7.86
CA GLU A 12 -1.99 -15.70 -6.64
C GLU A 12 -2.60 -14.35 -6.23
N PRO A 13 -3.20 -14.23 -5.03
CA PRO A 13 -3.49 -12.91 -4.50
C PRO A 13 -2.17 -12.14 -4.57
N LEU A 14 -2.18 -10.93 -5.13
CA LEU A 14 -1.05 -10.02 -5.11
C LEU A 14 -0.78 -9.65 -3.63
N VAL A 15 -0.17 -10.56 -2.88
CA VAL A 15 0.18 -10.38 -1.49
C VAL A 15 1.36 -9.42 -1.50
N LYS A 16 1.08 -8.13 -1.34
CA LYS A 16 2.11 -7.14 -1.05
C LYS A 16 2.93 -7.65 0.13
N THR A 17 4.24 -7.79 -0.08
CA THR A 17 5.17 -8.26 0.95
C THR A 17 5.13 -7.33 2.17
N GLN A 18 5.33 -7.89 3.37
CA GLN A 18 5.31 -7.10 4.61
C GLN A 18 6.30 -5.93 4.58
N ARG A 19 7.45 -6.10 3.90
CA ARG A 19 8.46 -5.04 3.68
C ARG A 19 7.91 -3.84 2.91
N VAL A 20 7.06 -4.06 1.91
CA VAL A 20 6.43 -2.96 1.14
C VAL A 20 5.44 -2.21 2.02
N ARG A 21 4.71 -2.89 2.91
CA ARG A 21 3.78 -2.25 3.86
C ARG A 21 4.52 -1.39 4.87
N LEU A 22 5.67 -1.86 5.37
CA LEU A 22 6.55 -1.06 6.23
C LEU A 22 7.08 0.19 5.50
N LEU A 23 7.49 0.06 4.23
CA LEU A 23 7.90 1.20 3.41
C LEU A 23 6.76 2.22 3.26
N ASP A 24 5.56 1.74 3.00
CA ASP A 24 4.36 2.58 2.85
C ASP A 24 4.05 3.35 4.16
N VAL A 25 4.24 2.73 5.33
CA VAL A 25 3.99 3.32 6.66
C VAL A 25 5.08 4.28 7.10
N PHE A 26 6.36 3.94 6.94
CA PHE A 26 7.49 4.71 7.49
C PHE A 26 8.07 5.73 6.53
N LEU A 27 7.92 5.55 5.21
CA LEU A 27 8.45 6.47 4.21
C LEU A 27 7.36 7.13 3.38
N ILE A 28 6.58 6.37 2.62
CA ILE A 28 5.73 6.92 1.55
C ILE A 28 4.60 7.78 2.14
N GLY A 29 3.85 7.24 3.10
CA GLY A 29 2.79 7.97 3.80
C GLY A 29 3.27 9.27 4.46
N PRO A 30 4.30 9.22 5.34
CA PRO A 30 4.87 10.41 5.96
C PRO A 30 5.41 11.44 4.96
N LEU A 31 6.03 10.99 3.87
CA LEU A 31 6.52 11.89 2.82
C LEU A 31 5.37 12.62 2.12
N MET A 32 4.26 11.94 1.84
CA MET A 32 3.06 12.58 1.27
C MET A 32 2.46 13.62 2.22
N VAL A 33 2.34 13.29 3.52
CA VAL A 33 1.85 14.24 4.53
C VAL A 33 2.78 15.44 4.67
N TYR A 34 4.10 15.22 4.68
CA TYR A 34 5.10 16.29 4.71
C TYR A 34 5.03 17.17 3.46
N GLY A 35 4.93 16.57 2.28
CA GLY A 35 4.77 17.27 1.00
C GLY A 35 3.50 18.12 0.99
N ALA A 36 2.39 17.59 1.50
CA ALA A 36 1.15 18.32 1.65
C ALA A 36 1.29 19.53 2.60
N ALA A 37 2.04 19.39 3.70
CA ALA A 37 2.31 20.48 4.63
C ALA A 37 3.21 21.59 4.04
N LYS A 38 4.00 21.27 3.01
CA LYS A 38 4.86 22.24 2.29
C LYS A 38 4.18 22.87 1.08
N MET A 39 3.07 22.32 0.61
CA MET A 39 2.30 22.84 -0.51
C MET A 39 1.44 24.05 -0.09
N PRO A 40 1.16 25.01 -0.98
CA PRO A 40 0.15 26.03 -0.74
C PRO A 40 -1.19 25.39 -0.33
N ARG A 41 -1.87 26.02 0.63
CA ARG A 41 -3.18 25.52 1.08
C ARG A 41 -4.16 25.49 -0.09
N GLY A 42 -4.71 24.32 -0.35
CA GLY A 42 -5.60 24.08 -1.48
C GLY A 42 -6.06 22.63 -1.54
N PRO A 43 -6.95 22.31 -2.49
CA PRO A 43 -7.51 20.96 -2.62
C PRO A 43 -6.44 19.92 -2.89
N ALA A 44 -5.41 20.24 -3.68
CA ALA A 44 -4.29 19.33 -3.94
C ALA A 44 -3.52 18.95 -2.66
N ALA A 45 -3.26 19.91 -1.77
CA ALA A 45 -2.60 19.66 -0.49
C ALA A 45 -3.49 18.79 0.41
N ALA A 46 -4.79 19.05 0.47
CA ALA A 46 -5.74 18.26 1.25
C ALA A 46 -5.85 16.81 0.73
N VAL A 47 -5.92 16.64 -0.59
CA VAL A 47 -5.95 15.32 -1.24
C VAL A 47 -4.65 14.55 -0.97
N LEU A 48 -3.49 15.20 -1.09
CA LEU A 48 -2.20 14.57 -0.83
C LEU A 48 -2.04 14.17 0.65
N ALA A 49 -2.48 15.02 1.58
CA ALA A 49 -2.50 14.69 3.00
C ALA A 49 -3.44 13.51 3.29
N PHE A 50 -4.64 13.51 2.70
CA PHE A 50 -5.61 12.44 2.83
C PHE A 50 -5.05 11.09 2.36
N PHE A 51 -4.42 11.06 1.18
CA PHE A 51 -3.79 9.85 0.67
C PHE A 51 -2.57 9.42 1.50
N GLY A 52 -1.78 10.38 1.99
CA GLY A 52 -0.67 10.13 2.92
C GLY A 52 -1.14 9.41 4.19
N VAL A 53 -2.13 9.97 4.88
CA VAL A 53 -2.71 9.40 6.10
C VAL A 53 -3.37 8.05 5.82
N SER A 54 -4.16 7.94 4.75
CA SER A 54 -4.84 6.70 4.39
C SER A 54 -3.85 5.58 4.08
N THR A 55 -2.72 5.90 3.44
CA THR A 55 -1.64 4.93 3.15
C THR A 55 -1.03 4.39 4.44
N VAL A 56 -0.73 5.26 5.41
CA VAL A 56 -0.23 4.82 6.72
C VAL A 56 -1.26 3.94 7.42
N LEU A 57 -2.50 4.40 7.56
CA LEU A 57 -3.53 3.67 8.31
C LEU A 57 -3.88 2.32 7.67
N TYR A 58 -4.06 2.28 6.35
CA TYR A 58 -4.39 1.06 5.65
C TYR A 58 -3.25 0.04 5.75
N ASN A 59 -2.00 0.45 5.46
CA ASN A 59 -0.87 -0.48 5.47
C ASN A 59 -0.46 -0.88 6.89
N ALA A 60 -0.58 -0.01 7.90
CA ALA A 60 -0.33 -0.35 9.29
C ALA A 60 -1.36 -1.36 9.80
N ARG A 61 -2.66 -1.14 9.53
CA ARG A 61 -3.71 -2.10 9.88
C ARG A 61 -3.50 -3.44 9.17
N ASN A 62 -3.17 -3.42 7.88
CA ASN A 62 -2.88 -4.63 7.13
C ASN A 62 -1.63 -5.36 7.62
N TYR A 63 -0.60 -4.64 8.08
CA TYR A 63 0.60 -5.25 8.66
C TYR A 63 0.24 -6.05 9.92
N LEU A 64 -0.47 -5.42 10.87
CA LEU A 64 -0.91 -6.07 12.11
C LEU A 64 -1.85 -7.26 11.86
N LEU A 65 -2.77 -7.11 10.90
CA LEU A 65 -3.69 -8.18 10.55
C LEU A 65 -3.03 -9.36 9.84
N VAL A 66 -1.90 -9.19 9.13
CA VAL A 66 -1.23 -10.34 8.49
C VAL A 66 -0.30 -11.05 9.46
N GLU A 67 0.31 -10.32 10.38
CA GLU A 67 1.09 -10.90 11.49
C GLU A 67 0.24 -11.85 12.34
N GLU A 68 -1.01 -11.49 12.63
CA GLU A 68 -1.97 -12.31 13.37
C GLU A 68 -2.39 -13.61 12.64
N TRP A 69 -2.23 -13.68 11.31
CA TRP A 69 -2.58 -14.86 10.50
C TRP A 69 -1.38 -15.79 10.23
N GLU A 70 -0.14 -15.31 10.41
CA GLU A 70 1.07 -16.15 10.33
C GLU A 70 1.41 -16.84 11.67
N GLU A 71 0.83 -16.39 12.79
CA GLU A 71 0.98 -17.04 14.11
C GLU A 71 -0.05 -18.17 14.39
N GLN A 72 -0.94 -18.49 13.45
CA GLN A 72 -1.82 -19.68 13.51
C GLN A 72 -1.39 -20.79 12.55
#